data_AF-A0A963AMM5-F1
#
_entry.id   AF-A0A963AMM5-F1
#
_cell.length_a   1.000
_cell.length_b   1.000
_cell.length_c   1.000
_cell.angle_alpha   90.00
_cell.angle_beta   90.00
_cell.angle_gamma   90.00
#
_symmetry.space_group_name_H-M   'P 1'
#
loop_
_entity.id
_entity.type
_entity.pdbx_description
1 polymer ?
#
loop_
_entity_poly.entity_id
_entity_poly.type
_entity_poly.pdbx_seq_one_letter_code
_entity_poly.pdbx_strand_id
1 'polypeptide(L)'
;MNSADREVEEAEILEAEVVDSRQPVRSGKLLGLALLSLTAMAVAVGGAFFSYHSREILSAELEAVKQAVDAVQKESGEIARQIGSAQRAYQAQSQQLTEQKQALAEQQQALAAHRQLLGERDVSLEQERARLEQAGLEMREAIQSVHRRIGADNNRWMAAEAAYLIELANHRLHLEWDVNTAISALETADARLRDSADPNWIPVREMLAQEIISLKGVGLADIEGLALQLSGLAAGVKNLKLLGTERISAARAVPASAKTETGEERNLKTLLRDGWEGFKSIMVIRH
;
A
#
# COMPACT_ATOMS: atom_id res chain seq x y z
N MET A 1 41.63 50.76 -70.53
CA MET A 1 40.41 51.29 -71.18
C MET A 1 39.85 52.37 -70.27
N ASN A 2 39.59 53.62 -70.63
CA ASN A 2 39.88 54.49 -71.78
C ASN A 2 39.58 55.90 -71.18
N SER A 3 40.56 56.79 -70.98
CA SER A 3 40.85 57.95 -71.86
C SER A 3 39.59 58.52 -72.52
N ALA A 4 39.06 59.65 -72.03
CA ALA A 4 39.40 61.01 -72.49
C ALA A 4 38.57 61.43 -73.71
N ASP A 5 37.85 62.55 -73.55
CA ASP A 5 37.44 63.55 -74.56
C ASP A 5 36.67 64.64 -73.74
N ARG A 6 37.18 65.86 -73.46
CA ARG A 6 37.47 67.02 -74.34
C ARG A 6 36.33 67.23 -75.35
N GLU A 7 35.69 68.38 -75.47
CA GLU A 7 36.13 69.76 -75.78
C GLU A 7 35.04 70.73 -75.24
N VAL A 8 35.26 71.92 -74.67
CA VAL A 8 35.90 73.18 -75.13
C VAL A 8 35.24 73.78 -76.37
N GLU A 9 35.12 75.12 -76.36
CA GLU A 9 34.56 76.05 -77.37
C GLU A 9 33.05 76.32 -77.24
N GLU A 10 32.54 77.55 -77.25
CA GLU A 10 33.13 78.80 -77.72
C GLU A 10 32.38 79.99 -77.10
N ALA A 11 33.11 81.09 -76.92
CA ALA A 11 32.60 82.37 -76.45
C ALA A 11 31.97 83.13 -77.63
N GLU A 12 30.90 83.88 -77.37
CA GLU A 12 30.62 85.08 -78.16
C GLU A 12 30.12 86.21 -77.28
N ILE A 13 30.74 87.34 -77.55
CA ILE A 13 30.83 88.57 -76.78
C ILE A 13 29.95 89.59 -77.49
N LEU A 14 29.16 90.35 -76.73
CA LEU A 14 28.74 91.71 -77.10
C LEU A 14 28.93 92.53 -75.81
N GLU A 15 30.01 93.28 -75.63
CA GLU A 15 30.24 94.63 -76.19
C GLU A 15 28.92 95.38 -76.44
N ALA A 16 28.66 96.58 -75.94
CA ALA A 16 29.29 97.48 -75.00
C ALA A 16 28.25 98.59 -74.77
N GLU A 17 28.10 99.11 -73.56
CA GLU A 17 27.94 100.57 -73.46
C GLU A 17 28.56 101.08 -72.16
N VAL A 18 29.58 101.90 -72.39
CA VAL A 18 30.36 102.63 -71.41
C VAL A 18 29.60 103.93 -71.10
N VAL A 19 29.26 104.15 -69.84
CA VAL A 19 29.25 105.52 -69.27
C VAL A 19 30.05 105.48 -67.98
N ASP A 20 31.28 105.98 -68.11
CA ASP A 20 32.18 106.35 -67.03
C ASP A 20 31.61 107.56 -66.27
N SER A 21 31.60 107.48 -64.93
CA SER A 21 31.91 108.61 -64.06
C SER A 21 32.16 108.13 -62.62
N ARG A 22 33.45 107.92 -62.33
CA ARG A 22 34.17 108.27 -61.07
C ARG A 22 33.47 108.10 -59.70
N GLN A 23 34.09 107.21 -58.91
CA GLN A 23 34.25 107.15 -57.44
C GLN A 23 34.17 108.50 -56.65
N PRO A 24 33.88 108.51 -55.32
CA PRO A 24 34.45 107.56 -54.36
C PRO A 24 33.58 107.02 -53.19
N VAL A 25 34.10 105.86 -52.76
CA VAL A 25 34.01 105.13 -51.50
C VAL A 25 33.58 105.93 -50.26
N ARG A 26 32.51 105.43 -49.59
CA ARG A 26 32.47 105.29 -48.12
C ARG A 26 31.34 104.36 -47.67
N SER A 27 31.74 103.12 -47.35
CA SER A 27 31.36 102.32 -46.17
C SER A 27 29.90 102.27 -45.70
N GLY A 28 29.35 101.06 -45.56
CA GLY A 28 28.26 100.88 -44.60
C GLY A 28 27.46 99.57 -44.53
N LYS A 29 28.03 98.38 -44.74
CA LYS A 29 27.65 97.07 -44.13
C LYS A 29 26.16 96.60 -44.04
N LEU A 30 25.15 97.22 -44.64
CA LEU A 30 23.75 96.85 -44.33
C LEU A 30 23.04 95.96 -45.36
N LEU A 31 23.48 95.90 -46.63
CA LEU A 31 22.81 95.06 -47.64
C LEU A 31 23.32 93.61 -47.68
N GLY A 32 24.57 93.35 -47.31
CA GLY A 32 25.08 91.97 -47.17
C GLY A 32 24.48 91.21 -45.98
N LEU A 33 24.10 91.92 -44.91
CA LEU A 33 23.49 91.34 -43.72
C LEU A 33 22.01 90.99 -43.93
N ALA A 34 21.29 91.73 -44.78
CA ALA A 34 19.88 91.45 -45.08
C ALA A 34 19.68 90.17 -45.91
N LEU A 35 20.60 89.89 -46.85
CA LEU A 35 20.55 88.65 -47.62
C LEU A 35 21.01 87.43 -46.80
N LEU A 36 22.00 87.61 -45.91
CA LEU A 36 22.44 86.60 -44.94
C LEU A 36 21.39 86.30 -43.87
N SER A 37 20.63 87.30 -43.41
CA SER A 37 19.55 87.08 -42.44
C SER A 37 18.35 86.39 -43.07
N LEU A 38 18.02 86.67 -44.33
CA LEU A 38 16.90 86.04 -45.03
C LEU A 38 17.20 84.57 -45.39
N THR A 39 18.44 84.28 -45.78
CA THR A 39 18.93 82.90 -45.96
C THR A 39 19.05 82.16 -44.63
N ALA A 40 19.52 82.80 -43.56
CA ALA A 40 19.52 82.22 -42.21
C ALA A 40 18.10 81.97 -41.68
N MET A 41 17.13 82.84 -41.98
CA MET A 41 15.73 82.67 -41.60
C MET A 41 15.04 81.58 -42.44
N ALA A 42 15.37 81.43 -43.73
CA ALA A 42 14.89 80.32 -44.55
C ALA A 42 15.50 78.97 -44.12
N VAL A 43 16.76 78.94 -43.68
CA VAL A 43 17.40 77.75 -43.08
C VAL A 43 16.84 77.47 -41.69
N ALA A 44 16.51 78.49 -40.90
CA ALA A 44 15.88 78.32 -39.58
C ALA A 44 14.42 77.87 -39.70
N VAL A 45 13.65 78.39 -40.66
CA VAL A 45 12.26 77.98 -40.93
C VAL A 45 12.23 76.62 -41.63
N GLY A 46 13.13 76.35 -42.57
CA GLY A 46 13.31 75.04 -43.19
C GLY A 46 13.82 73.99 -42.20
N GLY A 47 14.71 74.36 -41.28
CA GLY A 47 15.18 73.53 -40.17
C GLY A 47 14.12 73.35 -39.07
N ALA A 48 13.26 74.34 -38.83
CA ALA A 48 12.11 74.22 -37.94
C ALA A 48 11.01 73.35 -38.56
N PHE A 49 10.74 73.49 -39.86
CA PHE A 49 9.79 72.64 -40.61
C PHE A 49 10.32 71.21 -40.74
N PHE A 50 11.59 71.03 -41.08
CA PHE A 50 12.24 69.72 -41.12
C PHE A 50 12.33 69.09 -39.74
N SER A 51 12.72 69.82 -38.69
CA SER A 51 12.74 69.26 -37.32
C SER A 51 11.34 69.01 -36.75
N TYR A 52 10.33 69.80 -37.11
CA TYR A 52 8.93 69.57 -36.72
C TYR A 52 8.35 68.35 -37.43
N HIS A 53 8.56 68.24 -38.75
CA HIS A 53 8.08 67.11 -39.54
C HIS A 53 8.90 65.82 -39.29
N SER A 54 10.20 65.95 -39.01
CA SER A 54 11.08 64.84 -38.65
C SER A 54 10.83 64.35 -37.22
N ARG A 55 10.31 65.19 -36.31
CA ARG A 55 9.92 64.78 -34.94
C ARG A 55 8.75 63.79 -34.91
N GLU A 56 7.84 63.83 -35.89
CA GLU A 56 6.74 62.85 -36.00
C GLU A 56 7.23 61.50 -36.56
N ILE A 57 8.19 61.51 -37.48
CA ILE A 57 8.77 60.27 -38.04
C ILE A 57 9.71 59.61 -37.01
N LEU A 58 10.55 60.39 -36.32
CA LEU A 58 11.46 59.85 -35.30
C LEU A 58 10.75 59.37 -34.03
N SER A 59 9.60 59.95 -33.66
CA SER A 59 8.85 59.46 -32.49
C SER A 59 8.16 58.12 -32.78
N ALA A 60 7.62 57.94 -33.99
CA ALA A 60 7.01 56.68 -34.42
C ALA A 60 8.05 55.55 -34.50
N GLU A 61 9.24 55.80 -35.05
CA GLU A 61 10.33 54.82 -35.07
C GLU A 61 10.85 54.51 -33.66
N LEU A 62 10.92 55.49 -32.77
CA LEU A 62 11.34 55.27 -31.39
C LEU A 62 10.31 54.45 -30.60
N GLU A 63 9.01 54.66 -30.82
CA GLU A 63 7.96 53.84 -30.23
C GLU A 63 7.98 52.40 -30.77
N ALA A 64 8.20 52.22 -32.08
CA ALA A 64 8.36 50.90 -32.68
C ALA A 64 9.60 50.17 -32.14
N VAL A 65 10.73 50.85 -31.97
CA VAL A 65 11.94 50.29 -31.37
C VAL A 65 11.73 49.97 -29.89
N LYS A 66 11.07 50.83 -29.11
CA LYS A 66 10.71 50.54 -27.71
C LYS A 66 9.83 49.31 -27.59
N GLN A 67 8.80 49.20 -28.44
CA GLN A 67 7.93 48.03 -28.50
C GLN A 67 8.71 46.76 -28.89
N ALA A 68 9.65 46.85 -29.84
CA ALA A 68 10.50 45.73 -30.21
C ALA A 68 11.42 45.30 -29.06
N VAL A 69 12.02 46.25 -28.33
CA VAL A 69 12.84 45.96 -27.14
C VAL A 69 12.01 45.35 -26.02
N ASP A 70 10.81 45.87 -25.75
CA ASP A 70 9.90 45.30 -24.75
C ASP A 70 9.42 43.88 -25.15
N ALA A 71 9.19 43.63 -26.44
CA ALA A 71 8.84 42.31 -26.96
C ALA A 71 10.01 41.32 -26.78
N VAL A 72 11.22 41.71 -27.16
CA VAL A 72 12.44 40.91 -26.98
C VAL A 72 12.74 40.66 -25.49
N GLN A 73 12.49 41.66 -24.64
CA GLN A 73 12.64 41.53 -23.19
C GLN A 73 11.62 40.56 -22.58
N LYS A 74 10.37 40.56 -23.07
CA LYS A 74 9.34 39.58 -22.69
C LYS A 74 9.72 38.17 -23.13
N GLU A 75 10.14 38.00 -24.38
CA GLU A 75 10.58 36.71 -24.93
C GLU A 75 11.78 36.15 -24.15
N SER A 76 12.76 36.99 -23.84
CA SER A 76 13.91 36.62 -23.00
C SER A 76 13.49 36.20 -21.58
N GLY A 77 12.48 36.86 -21.01
CA GLY A 77 11.90 36.49 -19.72
C GLY A 77 11.15 35.16 -19.76
N GLU A 78 10.48 34.85 -20.86
CA GLU A 78 9.82 33.56 -21.09
C GLU A 78 10.84 32.43 -21.26
N ILE A 79 11.90 32.65 -22.05
CA ILE A 79 13.01 31.70 -22.22
C ILE A 79 13.69 31.42 -20.87
N ALA A 80 13.97 32.46 -20.07
CA ALA A 80 14.55 32.27 -18.73
C ALA A 80 13.66 31.42 -17.81
N ARG A 81 12.33 31.59 -17.89
CA ARG A 81 11.38 30.76 -17.14
C ARG A 81 11.34 29.32 -17.66
N GLN A 82 11.37 29.13 -18.98
CA GLN A 82 11.41 27.79 -19.60
C GLN A 82 12.68 27.05 -19.17
N ILE A 83 13.85 27.67 -19.26
CA ILE A 83 15.13 27.10 -18.80
C ILE A 83 15.07 26.78 -17.31
N GLY A 84 14.57 27.69 -16.48
CA GLY A 84 14.42 27.46 -15.05
C GLY A 84 13.43 26.33 -14.70
N SER A 85 12.41 26.09 -15.53
CA SER A 85 11.49 24.96 -15.35
C SER A 85 12.08 23.64 -15.85
N ALA A 86 12.80 23.65 -16.98
CA ALA A 86 13.49 22.50 -17.53
C ALA A 86 14.62 22.03 -16.60
N GLN A 87 15.37 22.96 -16.01
CA GLN A 87 16.41 22.65 -15.04
C GLN A 87 15.83 21.97 -13.79
N ARG A 88 14.70 22.47 -13.27
CA ARG A 88 14.01 21.85 -12.13
C ARG A 88 13.48 20.46 -12.47
N ALA A 89 12.92 20.28 -13.67
CA ALA A 89 12.46 18.98 -14.14
C ALA A 89 13.62 17.98 -14.27
N TYR A 90 14.78 18.41 -14.78
CA TYR A 90 15.97 17.58 -14.87
C TYR A 90 16.51 17.18 -13.49
N GLN A 91 16.55 18.12 -12.54
CA GLN A 91 16.95 17.85 -11.16
C GLN A 91 16.00 16.85 -10.48
N ALA A 92 14.68 17.03 -10.64
CA ALA A 92 13.69 16.10 -10.12
C ALA A 92 13.83 14.71 -10.74
N GLN A 93 14.06 14.63 -12.06
CA GLN A 93 14.29 13.35 -12.75
C GLN A 93 15.57 12.66 -12.26
N SER A 94 16.65 13.40 -12.04
CA SER A 94 17.91 12.86 -11.53
C SER A 94 17.76 12.33 -10.09
N GLN A 95 17.02 13.05 -9.24
CA GLN A 95 16.67 12.61 -7.89
C GLN A 95 15.86 11.31 -7.92
N GLN A 96 14.81 11.26 -8.75
CA GLN A 96 13.99 10.05 -8.93
C GLN A 96 14.83 8.86 -9.42
N LEU A 97 15.76 9.07 -10.36
CA LEU A 97 16.64 8.01 -10.85
C LEU A 97 17.60 7.50 -9.77
N THR A 98 18.04 8.39 -8.89
CA THR A 98 18.91 8.04 -7.75
C THR A 98 18.12 7.23 -6.72
N GLU A 99 16.91 7.65 -6.39
CA GLU A 99 16.00 6.90 -5.51
C GLU A 99 15.68 5.51 -6.06
N GLN A 100 15.39 5.40 -7.37
CA GLN A 100 15.16 4.11 -8.02
C GLN A 100 16.39 3.20 -7.96
N LYS A 101 17.59 3.73 -8.20
CA LYS A 101 18.83 2.95 -8.07
C LYS A 101 19.06 2.48 -6.66
N GLN A 102 18.76 3.31 -5.67
CA GLN A 102 18.92 2.95 -4.26
C GLN A 102 17.92 1.87 -3.84
N ALA A 103 16.65 2.01 -4.23
CA ALA A 103 15.62 0.99 -4.00
C ALA A 103 16.00 -0.35 -4.67
N LEU A 104 16.56 -0.31 -5.89
CA LEU A 104 17.02 -1.51 -6.57
C LEU A 104 18.21 -2.17 -5.86
N ALA A 105 19.15 -1.37 -5.34
CA ALA A 105 20.29 -1.88 -4.58
C ALA A 105 19.84 -2.55 -3.26
N GLU A 106 18.89 -1.93 -2.55
CA GLU A 106 18.27 -2.51 -1.35
C GLU A 106 17.55 -3.82 -1.66
N GLN A 107 16.79 -3.86 -2.76
CA GLN A 107 16.11 -5.08 -3.22
C GLN A 107 17.11 -6.19 -3.56
N GLN A 108 18.22 -5.87 -4.24
CA GLN A 108 19.26 -6.84 -4.55
C GLN A 108 19.93 -7.39 -3.28
N GLN A 109 20.18 -6.54 -2.28
CA GLN A 109 20.73 -6.96 -1.01
C GLN A 109 19.76 -7.86 -0.23
N ALA A 110 18.47 -7.51 -0.21
CA ALA A 110 17.43 -8.36 0.39
C ALA A 110 17.33 -9.73 -0.30
N LEU A 111 17.40 -9.78 -1.64
CA LEU A 111 17.42 -11.03 -2.39
C LEU A 111 18.68 -11.87 -2.11
N ALA A 112 19.84 -11.24 -1.95
CA ALA A 112 21.08 -11.92 -1.59
C ALA A 112 20.97 -12.55 -0.19
N ALA A 113 20.47 -11.80 0.80
CA ALA A 113 20.23 -12.29 2.15
C ALA A 113 19.22 -13.45 2.17
N HIS A 114 18.13 -13.34 1.40
CA HIS A 114 17.16 -14.42 1.26
C HIS A 114 17.77 -15.68 0.65
N ARG A 115 18.62 -15.56 -0.37
CA ARG A 115 19.33 -16.70 -0.96
C ARG A 115 20.28 -17.38 0.03
N GLN A 116 20.98 -16.61 0.87
CA GLN A 116 21.84 -17.17 1.92
C GLN A 116 21.02 -17.97 2.93
N LEU A 117 19.91 -17.40 3.41
CA LEU A 117 19.02 -18.07 4.36
C LEU A 117 18.42 -19.36 3.79
N LEU A 118 18.06 -19.37 2.50
CA LEU A 118 17.59 -20.59 1.82
C LEU A 118 18.70 -21.65 1.75
N GLY A 119 19.93 -21.25 1.40
CA GLY A 119 21.07 -22.16 1.36
C GLY A 119 21.40 -22.77 2.74
N GLU A 120 21.34 -21.97 3.81
CA GLU A 120 21.51 -22.47 5.19
C GLU A 120 20.41 -23.46 5.57
N ARG A 121 19.16 -23.18 5.17
CA ARG A 121 18.03 -24.09 5.39
C ARG A 121 18.20 -25.42 4.66
N ASP A 122 18.64 -25.38 3.41
CA ASP A 122 18.88 -26.59 2.61
C ASP A 122 19.95 -27.46 3.24
N VAL A 123 21.05 -26.87 3.72
CA VAL A 123 22.10 -27.61 4.46
C VAL A 123 21.55 -28.22 5.75
N SER A 124 20.73 -27.47 6.51
CA SER A 124 20.10 -27.99 7.74
C SER A 124 19.15 -29.16 7.44
N LEU A 125 18.35 -29.05 6.38
CA LEU A 125 17.42 -30.11 5.96
C LEU A 125 18.18 -31.37 5.53
N GLU A 126 19.30 -31.21 4.81
CA GLU A 126 20.12 -32.35 4.41
C GLU A 126 20.78 -33.05 5.60
N GLN A 127 21.25 -32.28 6.59
CA GLN A 127 21.76 -32.83 7.85
C GLN A 127 20.67 -33.58 8.64
N GLU A 128 19.46 -33.04 8.68
CA GLU A 128 18.34 -33.67 9.37
C GLU A 128 17.90 -34.96 8.66
N ARG A 129 17.87 -34.96 7.33
CA ARG A 129 17.67 -36.17 6.53
C ARG A 129 18.72 -37.23 6.82
N ALA A 130 20.01 -36.86 6.81
CA ALA A 130 21.10 -37.78 7.14
C ALA A 130 20.96 -38.36 8.55
N ARG A 131 20.57 -37.55 9.54
CA ARG A 131 20.28 -38.02 10.91
C ARG A 131 19.10 -38.98 10.95
N LEU A 132 18.02 -38.69 10.23
CA LEU A 132 16.86 -39.58 10.16
C LEU A 132 17.19 -40.91 9.47
N GLU A 133 18.01 -40.88 8.42
CA GLU A 133 18.50 -42.09 7.76
C GLU A 133 19.36 -42.93 8.70
N GLN A 134 20.28 -42.30 9.44
CA GLN A 134 21.08 -42.96 10.47
C GLN A 134 20.21 -43.56 11.57
N ALA A 135 19.28 -42.79 12.13
CA ALA A 135 18.34 -43.28 13.15
C ALA A 135 17.49 -44.44 12.61
N GLY A 136 17.09 -44.40 11.33
CA GLY A 136 16.37 -45.49 10.67
C GLY A 136 17.21 -46.75 10.47
N LEU A 137 18.53 -46.61 10.22
CA LEU A 137 19.46 -47.73 10.19
C LEU A 137 19.66 -48.33 11.58
N GLU A 138 19.94 -47.50 12.58
CA GLU A 138 20.08 -47.92 13.99
C GLU A 138 18.82 -48.63 14.50
N MET A 139 17.63 -48.09 14.19
CA MET A 139 16.37 -48.71 14.56
C MET A 139 16.18 -50.06 13.88
N ARG A 140 16.56 -50.21 12.60
CA ARG A 140 16.52 -51.52 11.91
C ARG A 140 17.48 -52.52 12.54
N GLU A 141 18.69 -52.11 12.90
CA GLU A 141 19.64 -52.96 13.60
C GLU A 141 19.13 -53.36 14.99
N ALA A 142 18.57 -52.40 15.74
CA ALA A 142 17.94 -52.64 17.03
C ALA A 142 16.79 -53.63 16.90
N ILE A 143 15.87 -53.42 15.95
CA ILE A 143 14.76 -54.34 15.67
C ILE A 143 15.30 -55.72 15.29
N GLN A 144 16.30 -55.83 14.41
CA GLN A 144 16.89 -57.13 14.04
C GLN A 144 17.59 -57.83 15.22
N SER A 145 18.23 -57.06 16.11
CA SER A 145 18.84 -57.60 17.34
C SER A 145 17.77 -58.11 18.31
N VAL A 146 16.67 -57.37 18.42
CA VAL A 146 15.49 -57.76 19.20
C VAL A 146 14.85 -58.99 18.58
N HIS A 147 14.60 -59.02 17.27
CA HIS A 147 14.04 -60.17 16.56
C HIS A 147 14.89 -61.45 16.73
N ARG A 148 16.22 -61.33 16.68
CA ARG A 148 17.15 -62.45 16.94
C ARG A 148 17.09 -62.94 18.39
N ARG A 149 16.86 -62.05 19.35
CA ARG A 149 16.64 -62.41 20.76
C ARG A 149 15.22 -62.94 21.01
N ILE A 150 14.24 -62.50 20.21
CA ILE A 150 12.81 -62.78 20.35
C ILE A 150 12.32 -63.95 19.48
N GLY A 151 13.15 -64.56 18.63
CA GLY A 151 12.77 -65.77 17.88
C GLY A 151 12.24 -66.94 18.75
N ALA A 152 12.51 -66.94 20.06
CA ALA A 152 11.91 -67.83 21.06
C ALA A 152 10.83 -67.17 21.97
N ASP A 153 10.69 -65.84 21.94
CA ASP A 153 9.84 -64.99 22.80
C ASP A 153 8.68 -64.31 22.02
N ASN A 154 8.42 -64.64 20.75
CA ASN A 154 7.41 -63.96 19.91
C ASN A 154 6.01 -63.91 20.57
N ASN A 155 5.60 -64.99 21.23
CA ASN A 155 4.34 -65.02 21.99
C ASN A 155 4.34 -64.05 23.19
N ARG A 156 5.49 -63.87 23.86
CA ARG A 156 5.62 -62.94 25.00
C ARG A 156 5.60 -61.49 24.54
N TRP A 157 6.18 -61.18 23.39
CA TRP A 157 6.10 -59.84 22.79
C TRP A 157 4.67 -59.51 22.36
N MET A 158 3.98 -60.44 21.68
CA MET A 158 2.57 -60.23 21.29
C MET A 158 1.64 -60.07 22.49
N ALA A 159 1.88 -60.82 23.58
CA ALA A 159 1.12 -60.65 24.82
C ALA A 159 1.40 -59.29 25.50
N ALA A 160 2.67 -58.83 25.50
CA ALA A 160 3.03 -57.52 26.06
C ALA A 160 2.42 -56.36 25.25
N GLU A 161 2.41 -56.47 23.93
CA GLU A 161 1.79 -55.48 23.04
C GLU A 161 0.27 -55.43 23.23
N ALA A 162 -0.39 -56.59 23.34
CA ALA A 162 -1.81 -56.66 23.64
C ALA A 162 -2.14 -56.02 25.00
N ALA A 163 -1.33 -56.28 26.04
CA ALA A 163 -1.51 -55.67 27.36
C ALA A 163 -1.39 -54.14 27.30
N TYR A 164 -0.41 -53.62 26.55
CA TYR A 164 -0.25 -52.19 26.32
C TYR A 164 -1.47 -51.57 25.62
N LEU A 165 -2.00 -52.21 24.58
CA LEU A 165 -3.18 -51.74 23.86
C LEU A 165 -4.44 -51.72 24.73
N ILE A 166 -4.59 -52.68 25.65
CA ILE A 166 -5.68 -52.70 26.64
C ILE A 166 -5.54 -51.53 27.62
N GLU A 167 -4.33 -51.26 28.12
CA GLU A 167 -4.07 -50.12 29.00
C GLU A 167 -4.34 -48.78 28.30
N LEU A 168 -3.94 -48.67 27.02
CA LEU A 168 -4.25 -47.51 26.19
C LEU A 168 -5.76 -47.31 26.00
N ALA A 169 -6.51 -48.39 25.75
CA ALA A 169 -7.97 -48.33 25.64
C ALA A 169 -8.61 -47.80 26.93
N ASN A 170 -8.18 -48.34 28.09
CA ASN A 170 -8.65 -47.88 29.39
C ASN A 170 -8.32 -46.39 29.63
N HIS A 171 -7.13 -45.95 29.23
CA HIS A 171 -6.73 -44.54 29.34
C HIS A 171 -7.63 -43.63 28.51
N ARG A 172 -7.93 -44.01 27.26
CA ARG A 172 -8.83 -43.27 26.36
C ARG A 172 -10.26 -43.19 26.92
N LEU A 173 -10.77 -44.28 27.51
CA LEU A 173 -12.08 -44.29 28.15
C LEU A 173 -12.13 -43.39 29.38
N HIS A 174 -11.14 -43.48 30.26
CA HIS A 174 -11.16 -42.77 31.55
C HIS A 174 -10.88 -41.27 31.44
N LEU A 175 -10.04 -40.85 30.49
CA LEU A 175 -9.61 -39.46 30.41
C LEU A 175 -10.31 -38.66 29.32
N GLU A 176 -10.60 -39.31 28.19
CA GLU A 176 -11.06 -38.61 27.00
C GLU A 176 -12.51 -38.95 26.65
N TRP A 177 -13.11 -39.96 27.31
CA TRP A 177 -14.42 -40.51 26.97
C TRP A 177 -14.50 -40.93 25.49
N ASP A 178 -13.34 -41.24 24.89
CA ASP A 178 -13.23 -41.61 23.48
C ASP A 178 -13.45 -43.11 23.32
N VAL A 179 -14.74 -43.48 23.23
CA VAL A 179 -15.18 -44.87 23.08
C VAL A 179 -14.70 -45.45 21.74
N ASN A 180 -14.64 -44.66 20.66
CA ASN A 180 -14.28 -45.15 19.33
C ASN A 180 -12.79 -45.54 19.26
N THR A 181 -11.91 -44.71 19.79
CA THR A 181 -10.47 -45.00 19.84
C THR A 181 -10.19 -46.14 20.81
N ALA A 182 -10.92 -46.22 21.93
CA ALA A 182 -10.81 -47.34 22.86
C ALA A 182 -11.22 -48.68 22.22
N ILE A 183 -12.36 -48.72 21.51
CA ILE A 183 -12.79 -49.91 20.75
C ILE A 183 -11.71 -50.33 19.75
N SER A 184 -11.17 -49.38 18.99
CA SER A 184 -10.13 -49.66 17.99
C SER A 184 -8.86 -50.25 18.61
N ALA A 185 -8.47 -49.76 19.79
CA ALA A 185 -7.34 -50.28 20.55
C ALA A 185 -7.61 -51.71 21.06
N LEU A 186 -8.80 -52.00 21.59
CA LEU A 186 -9.19 -53.34 22.05
C LEU A 186 -9.28 -54.35 20.90
N GLU A 187 -9.80 -53.95 19.73
CA GLU A 187 -9.81 -54.80 18.52
C GLU A 187 -8.40 -55.14 18.05
N THR A 188 -7.49 -54.16 18.13
CA THR A 188 -6.07 -54.38 17.81
C THR A 188 -5.42 -55.32 18.83
N ALA A 189 -5.77 -55.21 20.12
CA ALA A 189 -5.28 -56.11 21.17
C ALA A 189 -5.74 -57.57 20.92
N ASP A 190 -7.02 -57.78 20.57
CA ASP A 190 -7.53 -59.12 20.22
C ASP A 190 -6.79 -59.71 19.01
N ALA A 191 -6.53 -58.89 17.99
CA ALA A 191 -5.78 -59.32 16.81
C ALA A 191 -4.35 -59.75 17.17
N ARG A 192 -3.65 -59.01 18.06
CA ARG A 192 -2.31 -59.40 18.53
C ARG A 192 -2.30 -60.73 19.28
N LEU A 193 -3.28 -60.96 20.15
CA LEU A 193 -3.43 -62.24 20.87
C LEU A 193 -3.81 -63.39 19.92
N ARG A 194 -4.58 -63.11 18.87
CA ARG A 194 -4.89 -64.11 17.83
C ARG A 194 -3.66 -64.49 17.01
N ASP A 195 -2.87 -63.49 16.61
CA ASP A 195 -1.67 -63.69 15.79
C ASP A 195 -0.57 -64.46 16.54
N SER A 196 -0.60 -64.45 17.89
CA SER A 196 0.33 -65.24 18.71
C SER A 196 0.06 -66.74 18.67
N ALA A 197 -1.08 -67.18 18.12
CA ALA A 197 -1.49 -68.58 17.96
C ALA A 197 -1.38 -69.44 19.25
N ASP A 198 -1.49 -68.83 20.43
CA ASP A 198 -1.36 -69.50 21.73
C ASP A 198 -2.75 -69.70 22.36
N PRO A 199 -3.22 -70.95 22.55
CA PRO A 199 -4.52 -71.23 23.14
C PRO A 199 -4.71 -70.69 24.57
N ASN A 200 -3.63 -70.40 25.30
CA ASN A 200 -3.72 -69.87 26.66
C ASN A 200 -4.37 -68.47 26.73
N TRP A 201 -4.44 -67.74 25.61
CA TRP A 201 -5.06 -66.42 25.56
C TRP A 201 -6.55 -66.44 25.24
N ILE A 202 -7.16 -67.61 24.94
CA ILE A 202 -8.59 -67.72 24.62
C ILE A 202 -9.48 -67.05 25.69
N PRO A 203 -9.27 -67.26 27.01
CA PRO A 203 -10.09 -66.60 28.04
C PRO A 203 -10.00 -65.07 28.01
N VAL A 204 -8.82 -64.53 27.72
CA VAL A 204 -8.61 -63.07 27.62
C VAL A 204 -9.33 -62.52 26.38
N ARG A 205 -9.27 -63.23 25.26
CA ARG A 205 -9.95 -62.84 24.02
C ARG A 205 -11.47 -62.85 24.17
N GLU A 206 -12.03 -63.78 24.94
CA GLU A 206 -13.46 -63.79 25.28
C GLU A 206 -13.86 -62.55 26.09
N MET A 207 -13.06 -62.17 27.09
CA MET A 207 -13.29 -60.95 27.87
C MET A 207 -13.19 -59.69 26.99
N LEU A 208 -12.19 -59.62 26.11
CA LEU A 208 -12.05 -58.50 25.16
C LEU A 208 -13.25 -58.39 24.23
N ALA A 209 -13.74 -59.51 23.70
CA ALA A 209 -14.92 -59.52 22.84
C ALA A 209 -16.16 -59.00 23.58
N GLN A 210 -16.36 -59.41 24.84
CA GLN A 210 -17.46 -58.89 25.67
C GLN A 210 -17.32 -57.38 25.91
N GLU A 211 -16.11 -56.90 26.22
CA GLU A 211 -15.86 -55.47 26.45
C GLU A 211 -16.10 -54.64 25.19
N ILE A 212 -15.62 -55.10 24.03
CA ILE A 212 -15.86 -54.44 22.74
C ILE A 212 -17.37 -54.34 22.44
N ILE A 213 -18.13 -55.42 22.68
CA ILE A 213 -19.59 -55.42 22.49
C ILE A 213 -20.26 -54.43 23.45
N SER A 214 -19.84 -54.43 24.72
CA SER A 214 -20.33 -53.50 25.74
C SER A 214 -20.12 -52.05 25.33
N LEU A 215 -18.89 -51.70 24.92
CA LEU A 215 -18.53 -50.35 24.49
C LEU A 215 -19.25 -49.93 23.19
N LYS A 216 -19.42 -50.85 22.24
CA LYS A 216 -20.22 -50.59 21.03
C LYS A 216 -21.70 -50.36 21.34
N GLY A 217 -22.19 -50.91 22.45
CA GLY A 217 -23.55 -50.69 22.95
C GLY A 217 -23.73 -49.35 23.66
N VAL A 218 -22.66 -48.61 23.95
CA VAL A 218 -22.75 -47.28 24.57
C VAL A 218 -23.27 -46.28 23.53
N GLY A 219 -24.44 -45.70 23.81
CA GLY A 219 -25.00 -44.62 23.00
C GLY A 219 -24.15 -43.36 23.11
N LEU A 220 -23.36 -43.08 22.07
CA LEU A 220 -22.62 -41.82 21.96
C LEU A 220 -23.59 -40.65 21.77
N ALA A 221 -23.37 -39.54 22.47
CA ALA A 221 -24.13 -38.32 22.24
C ALA A 221 -23.80 -37.77 20.84
N ASP A 222 -24.83 -37.39 20.06
CA ASP A 222 -24.65 -36.73 18.77
C ASP A 222 -24.20 -35.27 18.99
N ILE A 223 -22.91 -35.07 19.23
CA ILE A 223 -22.31 -33.76 19.50
C ILE A 223 -22.49 -32.84 18.29
N GLU A 224 -22.43 -33.37 17.07
CA GLU A 224 -22.63 -32.61 15.83
C GLU A 224 -24.08 -32.11 15.72
N GLY A 225 -25.05 -32.99 15.96
CA GLY A 225 -26.47 -32.63 16.02
C GLY A 225 -26.75 -31.60 17.11
N LEU A 226 -26.18 -31.76 18.30
CA LEU A 226 -26.30 -30.79 19.39
C LEU A 226 -25.64 -29.45 19.03
N ALA A 227 -24.48 -29.45 18.37
CA ALA A 227 -23.81 -28.22 17.93
C ALA A 227 -24.62 -27.50 16.85
N LEU A 228 -25.24 -28.23 15.92
CA LEU A 228 -26.15 -27.68 14.91
C LEU A 228 -27.41 -27.09 15.56
N GLN A 229 -28.00 -27.79 16.53
CA GLN A 229 -29.13 -27.28 17.31
C GLN A 229 -28.77 -25.99 18.07
N LEU A 230 -27.61 -25.96 18.72
CA LEU A 230 -27.10 -24.79 19.43
C LEU A 230 -26.84 -23.61 18.48
N SER A 231 -26.25 -23.88 17.31
CA SER A 231 -26.05 -22.87 16.26
C SER A 231 -27.38 -22.32 15.74
N GLY A 232 -28.38 -23.19 15.54
CA GLY A 232 -29.74 -22.81 15.18
C GLY A 232 -30.41 -21.92 16.24
N LEU A 233 -30.31 -22.30 17.52
CA LEU A 233 -30.79 -21.46 18.63
C LEU A 233 -30.06 -20.11 18.68
N ALA A 234 -28.73 -20.10 18.54
CA ALA A 234 -27.94 -18.88 18.54
C ALA A 234 -28.31 -17.92 17.39
N ALA A 235 -28.65 -18.46 16.22
CA ALA A 235 -29.20 -17.68 15.11
C ALA A 235 -30.60 -17.13 15.44
N GLY A 236 -31.44 -17.91 16.12
CA GLY A 236 -32.77 -17.50 16.58
C GLY A 236 -32.74 -16.36 17.61
N VAL A 237 -31.71 -16.30 18.47
CA VAL A 237 -31.54 -15.21 19.45
C VAL A 237 -31.44 -13.84 18.77
N LYS A 238 -30.84 -13.74 17.57
CA LYS A 238 -30.77 -12.48 16.82
C LYS A 238 -32.13 -11.96 16.35
N ASN A 239 -33.13 -12.84 16.26
CA ASN A 239 -34.49 -12.52 15.80
C ASN A 239 -35.49 -12.35 16.95
N LEU A 240 -35.05 -12.47 18.21
CA LEU A 240 -35.90 -12.17 19.36
C LEU A 240 -36.18 -10.66 19.40
N LYS A 241 -37.44 -10.28 19.14
CA LYS A 241 -37.91 -8.91 19.36
C LYS A 241 -37.83 -8.59 20.85
N LEU A 242 -37.10 -7.53 21.18
CA LEU A 242 -37.11 -6.92 22.51
C LEU A 242 -38.53 -6.40 22.80
N LEU A 243 -39.33 -7.19 23.53
CA LEU A 243 -40.59 -6.74 24.12
C LEU A 243 -40.25 -5.93 25.37
N GLY A 244 -40.00 -4.64 25.17
CA GLY A 244 -39.61 -3.74 26.24
C GLY A 244 -39.03 -2.41 25.76
N THR A 245 -39.61 -1.82 24.72
CA THR A 245 -39.45 -0.39 24.47
C THR A 245 -40.84 0.17 24.24
N GLU A 246 -41.64 0.16 25.32
CA GLU A 246 -42.72 1.14 25.39
C GLU A 246 -42.07 2.51 25.20
N ARG A 247 -42.47 3.14 24.09
CA ARG A 247 -42.19 4.54 23.81
C ARG A 247 -42.57 5.35 25.04
N ILE A 248 -41.58 5.86 25.77
CA ILE A 248 -41.79 6.99 26.67
C ILE A 248 -41.97 8.22 25.77
N SER A 249 -43.13 8.33 25.13
CA SER A 249 -43.61 9.53 24.45
C SER A 249 -45.09 9.36 24.13
N ALA A 250 -45.92 9.59 25.14
CA ALA A 250 -47.16 10.34 25.04
C ALA A 250 -47.80 10.44 26.44
N ALA A 251 -47.62 11.60 27.07
CA ALA A 251 -48.50 12.26 28.04
C ALA A 251 -49.42 11.38 28.93
N ARG A 252 -49.06 11.27 30.22
CA ARG A 252 -50.04 11.41 31.30
C ARG A 252 -49.38 12.07 32.52
N ALA A 253 -49.85 13.28 32.82
CA ALA A 253 -49.51 14.00 34.04
C ALA A 253 -50.18 13.37 35.27
N VAL A 254 -49.68 13.77 36.44
CA VAL A 254 -50.21 13.72 37.82
C VAL A 254 -49.48 12.71 38.74
N PRO A 255 -49.07 13.08 39.98
CA PRO A 255 -48.32 14.25 40.43
C PRO A 255 -47.18 13.84 41.42
N ALA A 256 -46.53 14.83 42.02
CA ALA A 256 -45.50 14.68 43.04
C ALA A 256 -45.88 13.80 44.25
N SER A 257 -44.99 12.86 44.63
CA SER A 257 -44.56 12.63 46.02
C SER A 257 -43.35 11.69 46.06
N ALA A 258 -42.28 12.12 46.75
CA ALA A 258 -41.40 11.36 47.64
C ALA A 258 -40.91 9.96 47.18
N LYS A 259 -39.62 9.59 47.13
CA LYS A 259 -38.43 10.04 47.86
C LYS A 259 -37.21 9.41 47.18
N THR A 260 -36.11 10.15 47.18
CA THR A 260 -34.74 9.67 47.01
C THR A 260 -34.37 8.76 48.16
N GLU A 261 -33.92 7.52 47.89
CA GLU A 261 -32.86 6.81 48.65
C GLU A 261 -32.11 5.93 47.63
N THR A 262 -30.98 6.39 47.08
CA THR A 262 -29.60 6.09 47.50
C THR A 262 -29.22 4.61 47.51
N GLY A 263 -28.40 4.27 46.50
CA GLY A 263 -27.24 3.36 46.58
C GLY A 263 -27.30 2.20 47.55
N GLU A 264 -27.63 1.03 47.02
CA GLU A 264 -27.02 -0.22 47.45
C GLU A 264 -26.86 -1.13 46.24
N GLU A 265 -25.67 -1.72 46.13
CA GLU A 265 -25.20 -2.51 45.00
C GLU A 265 -26.24 -3.56 44.59
N ARG A 266 -26.78 -3.42 43.37
CA ARG A 266 -27.56 -4.48 42.72
C ARG A 266 -26.61 -5.63 42.41
N ASN A 267 -26.45 -6.48 43.43
CA ASN A 267 -25.53 -7.60 43.45
C ASN A 267 -25.86 -8.56 42.30
N LEU A 268 -24.87 -8.94 41.50
CA LEU A 268 -25.05 -9.83 40.35
C LEU A 268 -25.73 -11.15 40.75
N LYS A 269 -25.55 -11.57 42.01
CA LYS A 269 -26.20 -12.76 42.57
C LYS A 269 -27.72 -12.65 42.65
N THR A 270 -28.29 -11.48 42.96
CA THR A 270 -29.76 -11.32 42.97
C THR A 270 -30.31 -11.29 41.56
N LEU A 271 -29.61 -10.63 40.62
CA LEU A 271 -29.99 -10.66 39.20
C LEU A 271 -29.90 -12.06 38.59
N LEU A 272 -28.89 -12.85 38.94
CA LEU A 272 -28.72 -14.22 38.45
C LEU A 272 -29.79 -15.16 39.00
N ARG A 273 -30.14 -15.01 40.29
CA ARG A 273 -31.16 -15.81 40.94
C ARG A 273 -32.55 -15.51 40.38
N ASP A 274 -32.87 -14.24 40.17
CA ASP A 274 -34.16 -13.83 39.61
C ASP A 274 -34.28 -14.27 38.14
N GLY A 275 -33.17 -14.26 37.38
CA GLY A 275 -33.11 -14.85 36.03
C GLY A 275 -33.28 -16.38 36.01
N TRP A 276 -32.71 -17.09 36.99
CA TRP A 276 -32.82 -18.54 37.12
C TRP A 276 -34.23 -19.00 37.54
N GLU A 277 -34.91 -18.23 38.40
CA GLU A 277 -36.32 -18.43 38.74
C GLU A 277 -37.23 -18.23 37.53
N GLY A 278 -36.98 -17.19 36.73
CA GLY A 278 -37.72 -16.95 35.47
C GLY A 278 -37.57 -18.10 34.47
N PHE A 279 -36.36 -18.64 34.33
CA PHE A 279 -36.11 -19.81 33.47
C PHE A 279 -36.85 -21.06 33.95
N LYS A 280 -36.89 -21.34 35.26
CA LYS A 280 -37.66 -22.46 35.82
C LYS A 280 -39.17 -22.33 35.56
N SER A 281 -39.70 -21.11 35.57
CA SER A 281 -41.13 -20.87 35.30
C SER A 281 -41.54 -21.20 33.86
N ILE A 282 -40.60 -21.18 32.91
CA ILE A 282 -40.84 -21.44 31.49
C ILE A 282 -40.83 -22.93 31.16
N MET A 283 -40.35 -23.79 32.05
CA MET A 283 -40.43 -25.24 31.87
C MET A 283 -41.74 -25.78 32.45
N VAL A 284 -42.84 -25.50 31.76
CA VAL A 284 -44.13 -26.16 32.02
C VAL A 284 -44.03 -27.61 31.52
N ILE A 285 -43.94 -28.55 32.44
CA ILE A 285 -44.15 -29.98 32.20
C ILE A 285 -45.61 -30.15 31.78
N ARG A 286 -45.83 -30.52 30.52
CA ARG A 286 -47.12 -31.06 30.09
C ARG A 286 -47.12 -32.55 30.39
N HIS A 287 -48.03 -33.00 31.24
CA HIS A 287 -48.36 -34.42 31.40
C HIS A 287 -48.76 -35.05 30.07
#